data_AF-A0A434ADX2-F1
#
_entry.id   AF-A0A434ADX2-F1
#
_cell.length_a   1.000
_cell.length_b   1.000
_cell.length_c   1.000
_cell.angle_alpha   90.00
_cell.angle_beta   90.00
_cell.angle_gamma   90.00
#
_symmetry.space_group_name_H-M   'P 1'
#
loop_
_entity.id
_entity.type
_entity.pdbx_description
1 polymer ?
#
loop_
_entity_poly.entity_id
_entity_poly.type
_entity_poly.pdbx_seq_one_letter_code
_entity_poly.pdbx_strand_id
1 'polypeptide(L)'
;YEYLIGEFASGAGKKAGEFYTPQTVSTLLAKIVTQGKDRLRSVYDPTCGSGSLLLRVKREVKDVDMIYGQEMNRTTYNLARMNMILHDVHFAKFDIKQENTLTRPQHLDKKFDAVVANPPFSA
;
A
#
# COMPACT_ATOMS: atom_id res chain seq x y z
N TYR A 1 -9.16 10.03 -8.98
CA TYR A 1 -7.72 9.73 -9.06
C TYR A 1 -7.46 8.22 -9.02
N GLU A 2 -7.96 7.48 -8.02
CA GLU A 2 -7.95 5.99 -8.03
C GLU A 2 -8.54 5.39 -9.33
N TYR A 3 -9.58 6.03 -9.89
CA TYR A 3 -10.14 5.68 -11.20
C TYR A 3 -9.13 5.79 -12.35
N LEU A 4 -8.33 6.87 -12.40
CA LEU A 4 -7.31 7.06 -13.45
C LEU A 4 -6.19 6.03 -13.34
N ILE A 5 -5.78 5.67 -12.12
CA ILE A 5 -4.79 4.60 -11.91
C ILE A 5 -5.37 3.24 -12.32
N GLY A 6 -6.65 2.99 -12.04
CA GLY A 6 -7.37 1.81 -12.53
C GLY A 6 -7.38 1.72 -14.06
N GLU A 7 -7.65 2.84 -14.74
CA GLU A 7 -7.61 2.95 -16.21
C GLU A 7 -6.19 2.78 -16.79
N PHE A 8 -5.15 3.29 -16.12
CA PHE A 8 -3.77 3.05 -16.54
C PHE A 8 -3.32 1.59 -16.32
N ALA A 9 -3.80 0.95 -15.24
CA ALA A 9 -3.54 -0.46 -14.97
C ALA A 9 -4.27 -1.39 -15.95
N SER A 10 -5.50 -1.07 -16.33
CA SER A 10 -6.28 -1.82 -17.33
C SER A 10 -5.70 -1.67 -18.75
N GLY A 11 -5.19 -0.48 -19.10
CA GLY A 11 -4.58 -0.20 -20.40
C GLY A 11 -3.20 -0.84 -20.64
N ALA A 12 -2.50 -1.27 -19.59
CA ALA A 12 -1.12 -1.79 -19.68
C ALA A 12 -0.99 -3.28 -20.10
N GLY A 13 -2.11 -3.98 -20.36
CA GLY A 13 -2.11 -5.32 -20.96
C GLY A 13 -1.49 -6.45 -20.12
N LYS A 14 -1.11 -6.19 -18.85
CA LYS A 14 -0.65 -7.20 -17.90
C LYS A 14 -1.83 -7.69 -17.06
N LYS A 15 -1.92 -9.01 -16.82
CA LYS A 15 -3.06 -9.65 -16.12
C LYS A 15 -3.39 -8.89 -14.82
N ALA A 16 -4.64 -8.49 -14.68
CA ALA A 16 -5.17 -7.53 -13.69
C ALA A 16 -4.84 -7.82 -12.21
N GLY A 17 -4.36 -9.03 -11.88
CA GLY A 17 -3.99 -9.40 -10.51
C GLY A 17 -2.75 -8.67 -9.97
N GLU A 18 -1.84 -8.20 -10.84
CA GLU A 18 -0.58 -7.58 -10.41
C GLU A 18 -0.70 -6.10 -9.99
N PHE A 19 -1.75 -5.38 -10.41
CA PHE A 19 -1.78 -3.91 -10.27
C PHE A 19 -2.96 -3.35 -9.48
N TYR A 20 -4.06 -4.10 -9.31
CA TYR A 20 -5.26 -3.55 -8.70
C TYR A 20 -6.03 -4.58 -7.87
N THR A 21 -6.01 -4.40 -6.55
CA THR A 21 -6.94 -5.07 -5.64
C THR A 21 -8.34 -4.48 -5.84
N PRO A 22 -9.36 -5.24 -6.25
CA PRO A 22 -10.72 -4.72 -6.41
C PRO A 22 -11.17 -3.93 -5.19
N GLN A 23 -11.86 -2.81 -5.41
CA GLN A 23 -12.19 -1.86 -4.35
C GLN A 23 -12.91 -2.53 -3.16
N THR A 24 -13.82 -3.46 -3.41
CA THR A 24 -14.54 -4.22 -2.39
C THR A 24 -13.59 -5.04 -1.50
N VAL A 25 -12.62 -5.73 -2.11
CA VAL A 25 -11.64 -6.56 -1.38
C VAL A 25 -10.72 -5.66 -0.55
N SER A 26 -10.22 -4.57 -1.13
CA SER A 26 -9.38 -3.60 -0.41
C SER A 26 -10.08 -3.01 0.81
N THR A 27 -11.38 -2.70 0.69
CA THR A 27 -12.19 -2.19 1.80
C THR A 27 -12.34 -3.22 2.90
N LEU A 28 -12.62 -4.47 2.53
CA LEU A 28 -12.77 -5.55 3.50
C LEU A 28 -11.47 -5.78 4.28
N LEU A 29 -10.33 -5.90 3.58
CA LEU A 29 -9.02 -6.08 4.22
C LEU A 29 -8.69 -4.92 5.16
N ALA A 30 -8.94 -3.69 4.73
CA ALA A 30 -8.72 -2.51 5.56
C ALA A 30 -9.58 -2.54 6.83
N LYS A 31 -10.87 -2.85 6.72
CA LYS A 31 -11.77 -2.96 7.89
C LYS A 31 -11.38 -4.06 8.86
N ILE A 32 -10.90 -5.19 8.36
CA ILE A 32 -10.46 -6.31 9.20
C ILE A 32 -9.21 -5.91 9.99
N VAL A 33 -8.21 -5.30 9.34
CA VAL A 33 -6.94 -4.98 10.01
C VAL A 33 -7.08 -3.83 11.03
N THR A 34 -8.09 -2.98 10.85
CA THR A 34 -8.41 -1.84 11.73
C THR A 34 -9.52 -2.13 12.72
N GLN A 35 -10.07 -3.35 12.75
CA GLN A 35 -11.22 -3.68 13.60
C GLN A 35 -10.93 -3.37 15.09
N GLY A 36 -11.79 -2.56 15.69
CA GLY A 36 -11.68 -2.14 17.10
C GLY A 36 -10.54 -1.16 17.39
N LYS A 37 -9.90 -0.58 16.37
CA LYS A 37 -8.81 0.39 16.51
C LYS A 37 -9.24 1.75 16.01
N ASP A 38 -9.11 2.77 16.85
CA ASP A 38 -9.35 4.16 16.45
C ASP A 38 -8.11 4.81 15.81
N ARG A 39 -6.91 4.29 16.11
CA ARG A 39 -5.61 4.80 15.65
C ARG A 39 -4.63 3.65 15.44
N LEU A 40 -3.65 3.84 14.56
CA LEU A 40 -2.51 2.95 14.37
C LEU A 40 -1.20 3.71 14.53
N ARG A 41 -0.23 3.16 15.28
CA ARG A 41 1.13 3.73 15.31
C ARG A 41 1.85 3.47 14.00
N SER A 42 1.64 2.29 13.42
CA SER A 42 2.24 1.96 12.13
C SER A 42 1.48 0.91 11.34
N VAL A 43 1.40 1.09 10.02
CA VAL A 43 0.89 0.12 9.05
C VAL A 43 1.97 -0.22 8.03
N TYR A 44 2.01 -1.47 7.57
CA TYR A 44 2.96 -1.94 6.57
C TYR A 44 2.32 -2.74 5.43
N ASP A 45 2.84 -2.56 4.21
CA ASP A 45 2.57 -3.41 3.05
C ASP A 45 3.88 -3.77 2.32
N PRO A 46 4.34 -5.05 2.37
CA PRO A 46 5.60 -5.49 1.75
C PRO A 46 5.56 -5.56 0.22
N THR A 47 4.38 -5.37 -0.38
CA THR A 47 4.12 -5.45 -1.82
C THR A 47 3.15 -4.34 -2.21
N CYS A 48 3.49 -3.10 -1.83
CA CYS A 48 2.50 -2.04 -1.71
C CYS A 48 1.91 -1.56 -3.04
N GLY A 49 2.50 -1.93 -4.18
CA GLY A 49 2.05 -1.46 -5.48
C GLY A 49 1.97 0.07 -5.48
N SER A 50 0.84 0.61 -5.95
CA SER A 50 0.58 2.06 -5.95
C SER A 50 0.31 2.68 -4.56
N GLY A 51 0.43 1.91 -3.47
CA GLY A 51 0.13 2.37 -2.11
C GLY A 51 -1.37 2.52 -1.81
N SER A 52 -2.25 2.16 -2.74
CA SER A 52 -3.70 2.35 -2.61
C SER A 52 -4.31 1.57 -1.44
N LEU A 53 -3.80 0.36 -1.14
CA LEU A 53 -4.28 -0.43 0.00
C LEU A 53 -3.88 0.21 1.34
N LEU A 54 -2.66 0.72 1.46
CA LEU A 54 -2.20 1.48 2.63
C LEU A 54 -3.06 2.74 2.87
N LEU A 55 -3.37 3.47 1.80
CA LEU A 55 -4.27 4.63 1.88
C LEU A 55 -5.70 4.24 2.27
N ARG A 56 -6.17 3.06 1.84
CA ARG A 56 -7.46 2.52 2.29
C ARG A 56 -7.46 2.24 3.78
N VAL A 57 -6.40 1.63 4.32
CA VAL A 57 -6.24 1.42 5.78
C VAL A 57 -6.27 2.76 6.52
N LYS A 58 -5.54 3.78 6.03
CA LYS A 58 -5.55 5.13 6.63
C LYS A 58 -6.96 5.73 6.71
N ARG A 59 -7.86 5.42 5.77
CA ARG A 59 -9.24 5.93 5.75
C ARG A 59 -10.17 5.24 6.76
N GLU A 60 -9.83 4.03 7.24
CA GLU A 60 -10.67 3.28 8.19
C GLU A 60 -10.37 3.61 9.67
N VAL A 61 -9.37 4.46 9.94
CA VAL A 61 -9.02 4.92 11.29
C VAL A 61 -8.91 6.44 11.33
N LYS A 62 -8.96 7.03 12.54
CA LYS A 62 -8.86 8.48 12.71
C LYS A 62 -7.45 9.00 12.41
N ASP A 63 -6.43 8.20 12.70
CA ASP A 63 -5.03 8.59 12.49
C ASP A 63 -4.10 7.37 12.33
N VAL A 64 -3.04 7.57 11.56
CA VAL A 64 -1.93 6.64 11.37
C VAL A 64 -0.63 7.43 11.53
N ASP A 65 0.21 7.09 12.51
CA ASP A 65 1.43 7.86 12.77
C ASP A 65 2.47 7.66 11.66
N MET A 66 2.72 6.41 11.25
CA MET A 66 3.67 6.05 10.19
C MET A 66 3.14 4.99 9.22
N ILE A 67 3.37 5.21 7.92
CA ILE A 67 3.03 4.26 6.85
C ILE A 67 4.33 3.69 6.26
N TYR A 68 4.42 2.37 6.17
CA TYR A 68 5.56 1.68 5.58
C TYR A 68 5.13 0.89 4.35
N GLY A 69 5.98 0.85 3.34
CA GLY A 69 5.71 0.07 2.14
C GLY A 69 6.98 -0.41 1.46
N GLN A 70 6.88 -1.49 0.69
CA GLN A 70 7.96 -1.94 -0.19
C GLN A 70 7.39 -2.31 -1.56
N GLU A 71 8.07 -1.85 -2.62
CA GLU A 71 7.68 -2.10 -4.00
C GLU A 71 8.92 -2.34 -4.85
N MET A 72 8.94 -3.42 -5.62
CA MET A 72 10.10 -3.79 -6.44
C MET A 72 10.20 -2.94 -7.71
N ASN A 73 9.07 -2.66 -8.36
CA ASN A 73 9.02 -1.94 -9.61
C ASN A 73 9.21 -0.42 -9.40
N ARG A 74 10.26 0.15 -10.01
CA ARG A 74 10.59 1.57 -9.88
C ARG A 74 9.45 2.53 -10.26
N THR A 75 8.71 2.23 -11.33
CA THR A 75 7.60 3.08 -11.78
C THR A 75 6.48 3.06 -10.75
N THR A 76 6.09 1.85 -10.30
CA THR A 76 5.04 1.67 -9.30
C THR A 76 5.45 2.26 -7.94
N TYR A 77 6.72 2.14 -7.56
CA TYR A 77 7.29 2.78 -6.37
C TYR A 77 7.14 4.31 -6.40
N ASN A 78 7.50 4.94 -7.53
CA ASN A 78 7.33 6.39 -7.69
C ASN A 78 5.85 6.79 -7.63
N LEU A 79 4.98 6.00 -8.27
CA LEU A 79 3.54 6.20 -8.21
C LEU A 79 3.03 6.12 -6.76
N ALA A 80 3.50 5.15 -5.97
CA ALA A 80 3.10 5.00 -4.57
C ALA A 80 3.44 6.25 -3.75
N ARG A 81 4.65 6.80 -3.92
CA ARG A 81 5.08 8.02 -3.23
C ARG A 81 4.26 9.24 -3.65
N MET A 82 4.01 9.40 -4.96
CA MET A 82 3.12 10.45 -5.47
C MET A 82 1.72 10.29 -4.88
N ASN A 83 1.19 9.07 -4.84
CA ASN A 83 -0.15 8.77 -4.34
C ASN A 83 -0.28 9.11 -2.85
N MET A 84 0.75 8.85 -2.04
CA MET A 84 0.79 9.28 -0.63
C MET A 84 0.66 10.81 -0.50
N ILE A 85 1.48 11.54 -1.25
CA ILE A 85 1.50 13.02 -1.19
C ILE A 85 0.17 13.60 -1.66
N LEU A 86 -0.41 13.07 -2.74
CA LEU A 86 -1.69 13.51 -3.29
C LEU A 86 -2.90 13.20 -2.40
N HIS A 87 -2.72 12.33 -1.39
CA HIS A 87 -3.73 12.00 -0.38
C HIS A 87 -3.36 12.55 1.00
N ASP A 88 -2.64 13.67 1.02
CA ASP A 88 -2.29 14.45 2.21
C ASP A 88 -1.50 13.65 3.27
N VAL A 89 -0.71 12.67 2.84
CA VAL A 89 0.27 12.01 3.71
C VAL A 89 1.59 12.79 3.61
N HIS A 90 1.94 13.49 4.68
CA HIS A 90 3.19 14.23 4.77
C HIS A 90 4.40 13.32 4.53
N PHE A 91 5.43 13.80 3.83
CA PHE A 91 6.61 12.98 3.46
C PHE A 91 7.37 12.39 4.65
N ALA A 92 7.27 13.02 5.82
CA ALA A 92 7.85 12.51 7.07
C ALA A 92 7.03 11.39 7.72
N LYS A 93 5.79 11.15 7.26
CA LYS A 93 4.86 10.14 7.79
C LYS A 93 4.80 8.85 6.96
N PHE A 94 5.66 8.71 5.95
CA PHE A 94 5.76 7.46 5.21
C PHE A 94 7.19 7.09 4.83
N ASP A 95 7.47 5.80 4.78
CA ASP A 95 8.71 5.22 4.27
C ASP A 95 8.39 4.06 3.31
N ILE A 96 8.42 4.37 2.01
CA ILE A 96 8.27 3.38 0.94
C ILE A 96 9.67 3.08 0.40
N LYS A 97 10.00 1.79 0.24
CA LYS A 97 11.31 1.33 -0.24
C LYS A 97 11.21 0.65 -1.60
N GLN A 98 12.22 0.88 -2.46
CA GLN A 98 12.27 0.32 -3.81
C GLN A 98 13.19 -0.92 -3.88
N GLU A 99 12.74 -2.08 -3.43
CA GLU A 99 13.53 -3.31 -3.41
C GLU A 99 12.64 -4.57 -3.46
N ASN A 100 13.22 -5.73 -3.78
CA ASN A 100 12.53 -7.01 -3.69
C ASN A 100 12.34 -7.44 -2.22
N THR A 101 11.10 -7.67 -1.80
CA THR A 101 10.76 -7.96 -0.39
C THR A 101 11.26 -9.33 0.10
N LEU A 102 11.42 -10.30 -0.80
CA LEU A 102 11.89 -11.64 -0.46
C LEU A 102 13.43 -11.70 -0.35
N THR A 103 14.14 -11.08 -1.28
CA THR A 103 15.62 -11.14 -1.31
C THR A 103 16.29 -10.00 -0.54
N ARG A 104 15.64 -8.84 -0.44
CA ARG A 104 16.15 -7.64 0.25
C ARG A 104 15.04 -6.94 1.04
N PRO A 105 14.49 -7.57 2.09
CA PRO A 105 13.49 -6.94 2.95
C PRO A 105 14.05 -5.69 3.64
N GLN A 106 13.32 -4.57 3.57
CA GLN A 106 13.84 -3.26 3.98
C GLN A 106 13.41 -2.81 5.38
N HIS A 107 12.48 -3.53 6.01
CA HIS A 107 11.90 -3.17 7.31
C HIS A 107 11.97 -4.32 8.34
N LEU A 108 13.05 -5.12 8.29
CA LEU A 108 13.24 -6.31 9.15
C LEU A 108 13.26 -6.02 10.65
N ASP A 109 13.72 -4.84 11.04
CA ASP A 109 13.87 -4.40 12.43
C ASP A 109 12.55 -3.88 13.05
N LYS A 110 11.45 -3.88 12.28
CA LYS A 110 10.21 -3.22 12.66
C LYS A 110 9.10 -4.20 13.00
N LYS A 111 8.23 -3.77 13.90
CA LYS A 111 6.94 -4.40 14.20
C LYS A 111 5.84 -3.40 13.89
N PHE A 112 4.72 -3.90 13.36
CA PHE A 112 3.62 -3.06 12.90
C PHE A 112 2.32 -3.42 13.63
N ASP A 113 1.46 -2.42 13.83
CA ASP A 113 0.14 -2.62 14.42
C ASP A 113 -0.84 -3.23 13.42
N ALA A 114 -0.55 -3.05 12.12
CA ALA A 114 -1.30 -3.58 11.00
C ALA A 114 -0.34 -3.94 9.86
N VAL A 115 -0.53 -5.12 9.28
CA VAL A 115 0.12 -5.53 8.03
C VAL A 115 -0.98 -5.90 7.04
N VAL A 116 -0.91 -5.35 5.85
CA VAL A 116 -1.81 -5.67 4.72
C VAL A 116 -0.96 -5.95 3.49
N ALA A 117 -1.42 -6.82 2.61
CA ALA A 117 -0.72 -7.10 1.37
C ALA A 117 -1.69 -7.61 0.32
N ASN A 118 -1.42 -7.27 -0.94
CA ASN A 118 -1.92 -8.01 -2.09
C ASN A 118 -0.72 -8.37 -2.99
N PRO A 119 -0.01 -9.47 -2.68
CA PRO A 119 1.20 -9.83 -3.40
C PRO A 119 0.89 -10.25 -4.85
N PRO A 120 1.87 -10.16 -5.76
CA PRO A 120 1.70 -10.63 -7.14
C PRO A 120 1.33 -12.12 -7.18
N PHE A 121 0.37 -12.47 -8.05
CA PHE A 121 -0.05 -13.87 -8.24
C PHE A 121 0.96 -14.63 -9.10
N SER A 122 1.40 -15.81 -8.65
CA SER A 122 2.34 -16.70 -9.37
C SER A 122 3.75 -16.13 -9.56
N ALA A 123 4.24 -15.40 -8.56
CA ALA A 123 5.60 -14.82 -8.51
C ALA A 123 6.68 -15.83 -8.12
#